data_AF-A0A7V0IAA7-F1
#
_entry.id   AF-A0A7V0IAA7-F1
#
_cell.length_a   1.000
_cell.length_b   1.000
_cell.length_c   1.000
_cell.angle_alpha   90.00
_cell.angle_beta   90.00
_cell.angle_gamma   90.00
#
_symmetry.space_group_name_H-M   'P 1'
#
loop_
_entity.id
_entity.type
_entity.pdbx_description
1 polymer ?
#
loop_
_entity_poly.entity_id
_entity_poly.type
_entity_poly.pdbx_seq_one_letter_code
_entity_poly.pdbx_strand_id
1 'polypeptide(L)'
;MRDKYLLWSKENKAFKTYQREEETYRLWIRPEIGDKPLKDISPFDLERIKKNMKEAGRAVRIIQMALQVIRQAFNKATLWGIYEGENPVTKIKKPKKITGASGFYPLKKHKPFYRNAEKEAGSFMKYIF
;
A
#
# COMPACT_ATOMS: atom_id res chain seq x y z
N MET A 1 -6.93 2.73 -10.87
CA MET A 1 -7.10 2.51 -9.41
C MET A 1 -6.92 3.79 -8.59
N ARG A 2 -5.82 4.53 -8.83
CA ARG A 2 -5.39 5.71 -8.06
C ARG A 2 -6.47 6.76 -7.86
N ASP A 3 -6.96 7.32 -8.96
CA ASP A 3 -7.62 8.62 -8.89
C ASP A 3 -9.01 8.52 -8.26
N LYS A 4 -9.75 7.46 -8.57
CA LYS A 4 -11.12 7.29 -8.04
C LYS A 4 -11.16 6.81 -6.60
N TYR A 5 -10.33 5.84 -6.20
CA TYR A 5 -10.36 5.33 -4.82
C TYR A 5 -9.77 6.32 -3.82
N LEU A 6 -8.64 6.95 -4.12
CA LEU A 6 -8.02 7.91 -3.19
C LEU A 6 -8.87 9.17 -3.04
N LEU A 7 -9.50 9.64 -4.12
CA LEU A 7 -10.46 10.75 -4.05
C LEU A 7 -11.66 10.39 -3.16
N TRP A 8 -12.29 9.24 -3.43
CA TRP A 8 -13.39 8.75 -2.57
C TRP A 8 -12.95 8.64 -1.11
N SER A 9 -11.75 8.10 -0.86
CA SER A 9 -11.22 7.97 0.49
C SER A 9 -10.98 9.30 1.18
N LYS A 10 -10.53 10.32 0.44
CA LYS A 10 -10.33 11.70 0.95
C LYS A 10 -11.65 12.32 1.41
N GLU A 11 -12.71 12.08 0.66
CA GLU A 11 -14.04 12.67 0.91
C GLU A 11 -14.83 11.92 2.00
N ASN A 12 -14.62 10.60 2.14
CA ASN A 12 -15.48 9.73 2.93
C ASN A 12 -14.84 9.18 4.21
N LYS A 13 -13.54 9.42 4.43
CA LYS A 13 -12.83 8.94 5.63
C LYS A 13 -12.21 10.09 6.41
N ALA A 14 -11.99 9.84 7.70
CA ALA A 14 -11.22 10.75 8.54
C ALA A 14 -9.86 11.09 7.91
N PHE A 15 -9.43 12.35 8.02
CA PHE A 15 -8.21 12.85 7.41
C PHE A 15 -6.98 11.98 7.68
N LYS A 16 -6.76 11.59 8.95
CA LYS A 16 -5.63 10.73 9.34
C LYS A 16 -5.69 9.32 8.74
N THR A 17 -6.88 8.84 8.36
CA THR A 17 -7.05 7.55 7.68
C THR A 17 -6.67 7.70 6.21
N TYR A 18 -7.23 8.71 5.53
CA TYR A 18 -6.86 9.02 4.15
C TYR A 18 -5.35 9.23 3.99
N GLN A 19 -4.74 10.04 4.85
CA GLN A 19 -3.31 10.36 4.78
C GLN A 19 -2.45 9.09 4.86
N ARG A 20 -2.78 8.15 5.75
CA ARG A 20 -2.05 6.87 5.85
C ARG A 20 -2.25 5.99 4.63
N GLU A 21 -3.45 5.96 4.08
CA GLU A 21 -3.75 5.15 2.89
C GLU A 21 -3.07 5.73 1.63
N GLU A 22 -3.06 7.05 1.47
CA GLU A 22 -2.34 7.76 0.41
C GLU A 22 -0.84 7.51 0.51
N GLU A 23 -0.25 7.69 1.70
CA GLU A 23 1.17 7.46 1.91
C GLU A 23 1.55 6.00 1.60
N THR A 24 0.73 5.06 2.08
CA THR A 24 0.93 3.63 1.82
C THR A 24 0.84 3.33 0.32
N TYR A 25 -0.14 3.92 -0.35
CA TYR A 25 -0.31 3.78 -1.79
C TYR A 25 0.91 4.31 -2.55
N ARG A 26 1.29 5.56 -2.29
CA ARG A 26 2.37 6.26 -2.99
C ARG A 26 3.70 5.55 -2.84
N LEU A 27 4.03 5.11 -1.62
CA LEU A 27 5.34 4.53 -1.31
C LEU A 27 5.46 3.05 -1.70
N TRP A 28 4.38 2.26 -1.62
CA TRP A 28 4.50 0.78 -1.69
C TRP A 28 3.67 0.13 -2.78
N ILE A 29 2.50 0.69 -3.07
CA ILE A 29 1.56 0.07 -4.00
C ILE A 29 1.82 0.58 -5.42
N ARG A 30 1.97 1.90 -5.55
CA ARG A 30 2.19 2.57 -6.84
C ARG A 30 3.42 2.04 -7.59
N PRO A 31 4.60 1.86 -6.95
CA PRO A 31 5.79 1.38 -7.68
C PRO A 31 5.63 -0.02 -8.30
N GLU A 32 4.74 -0.86 -7.75
CA GLU A 32 4.59 -2.25 -8.19
C GLU A 32 3.40 -2.47 -9.12
N ILE A 33 2.26 -1.82 -8.82
CA ILE A 33 0.98 -2.06 -9.52
C ILE A 33 0.25 -0.77 -9.91
N GLY A 34 0.86 0.40 -9.71
CA GLY A 34 0.22 1.69 -9.96
C GLY A 34 -0.18 1.90 -11.42
N ASP A 35 0.64 1.40 -12.34
CA ASP A 35 0.47 1.55 -13.78
C ASP A 35 -0.17 0.32 -14.45
N LYS A 36 -0.48 -0.72 -13.66
CA LYS A 36 -1.14 -1.94 -14.17
C LYS A 36 -2.67 -1.77 -14.23
N PRO A 37 -3.33 -2.22 -15.31
CA PRO A 37 -4.78 -2.38 -15.33
C PRO A 37 -5.24 -3.32 -14.20
N LEU A 38 -6.43 -3.08 -13.62
CA LEU A 38 -6.93 -3.87 -12.49
C LEU A 38 -7.01 -5.38 -12.80
N LYS A 39 -7.37 -5.73 -14.04
CA LYS A 39 -7.45 -7.11 -14.54
C LYS A 39 -6.11 -7.85 -14.58
N ASP A 40 -5.00 -7.11 -14.66
CA ASP A 40 -3.65 -7.67 -14.79
C ASP A 40 -2.92 -7.76 -13.45
N ILE A 41 -3.57 -7.31 -12.36
CA ILE A 41 -3.01 -7.38 -11.00
C ILE A 41 -3.27 -8.77 -10.43
N SER A 42 -2.19 -9.50 -10.22
CA SER A 42 -2.21 -10.88 -9.75
C SER A 42 -1.86 -10.98 -8.25
N PRO A 43 -2.16 -12.12 -7.59
CA PRO A 43 -1.65 -12.41 -6.25
C PRO A 43 -0.12 -12.32 -6.14
N PHE A 44 0.61 -12.63 -7.23
CA PHE A 44 2.07 -12.57 -7.27
C PHE A 44 2.61 -11.15 -7.13
N ASP A 45 1.91 -10.15 -7.69
CA ASP A 45 2.25 -8.74 -7.50
C ASP A 45 2.10 -8.33 -6.04
N LEU A 46 1.10 -8.87 -5.35
CA LEU A 46 0.88 -8.57 -3.94
C LEU A 46 1.95 -9.20 -3.04
N GLU A 47 2.42 -10.41 -3.39
CA GLU A 47 3.57 -11.04 -2.73
C GLU A 47 4.87 -10.24 -2.96
N ARG A 48 5.05 -9.64 -4.14
CA ARG A 48 6.17 -8.74 -4.43
C ARG A 48 6.13 -7.47 -3.56
N ILE A 49 4.98 -6.82 -3.43
CA ILE A 49 4.80 -5.67 -2.52
C ILE A 49 5.16 -6.08 -1.08
N LYS A 50 4.65 -7.21 -0.59
CA LYS A 50 4.98 -7.72 0.76
C LYS A 50 6.47 -7.95 0.91
N LYS A 51 7.12 -8.58 -0.08
CA LYS A 51 8.56 -8.85 -0.08
C LYS A 51 9.35 -7.55 0.02
N ASN A 52 9.05 -6.57 -0.83
CA ASN A 52 9.76 -5.29 -0.86
C ASN A 52 9.59 -4.52 0.47
N MET A 53 8.39 -4.54 1.06
CA MET A 53 8.16 -3.95 2.38
C MET A 53 8.93 -4.66 3.51
N LYS A 54 9.01 -6.00 3.47
CA LYS A 54 9.78 -6.78 4.46
C LYS A 54 11.28 -6.52 4.33
N GLU A 55 11.80 -6.51 3.11
CA GLU A 55 13.21 -6.23 2.83
C GLU A 55 13.61 -4.80 3.26
N ALA A 56 12.67 -3.85 3.16
CA ALA A 56 12.81 -2.51 3.69
C ALA A 56 12.56 -2.39 5.21
N GLY A 57 12.42 -3.51 5.94
CA GLY A 57 12.31 -3.54 7.40
C GLY A 57 11.00 -2.99 7.96
N ARG A 58 9.92 -2.92 7.15
CA ARG A 58 8.64 -2.36 7.63
C ARG A 58 7.91 -3.32 8.57
N ALA A 59 7.28 -2.74 9.58
CA ALA A 59 6.46 -3.49 10.52
C ALA A 59 5.31 -4.22 9.82
N VAL A 60 4.99 -5.43 10.31
CA VAL A 60 3.90 -6.27 9.80
C VAL A 60 2.59 -5.49 9.67
N ARG A 61 2.29 -4.60 10.62
CA ARG A 61 1.07 -3.77 10.60
C ARG A 61 0.99 -2.87 9.37
N ILE A 62 2.11 -2.31 8.92
CA ILE A 62 2.16 -1.44 7.73
C ILE A 62 1.98 -2.29 6.47
N ILE A 63 2.54 -3.50 6.43
CA ILE A 63 2.33 -4.46 5.33
C ILE A 63 0.84 -4.85 5.23
N GLN A 64 0.18 -5.09 6.37
CA GLN A 64 -1.26 -5.35 6.39
C GLN A 64 -2.07 -4.16 5.86
N MET A 65 -1.65 -2.94 6.16
CA MET A 65 -2.31 -1.71 5.68
C MET A 65 -2.22 -1.60 4.15
N ALA A 66 -1.08 -1.94 3.55
CA ALA A 66 -0.95 -1.98 2.08
C ALA A 66 -1.95 -2.95 1.45
N LEU A 67 -2.03 -4.18 1.96
CA LEU A 67 -3.01 -5.17 1.47
C LEU A 67 -4.47 -4.73 1.72
N GLN A 68 -4.72 -3.97 2.78
CA GLN A 68 -6.03 -3.42 3.08
C GLN A 68 -6.44 -2.34 2.09
N VAL A 69 -5.55 -1.41 1.76
CA VAL A 69 -5.80 -0.38 0.75
C VAL A 69 -6.14 -1.02 -0.59
N ILE A 70 -5.34 -2.01 -1.01
CA ILE A 70 -5.58 -2.75 -2.26
C ILE A 70 -6.95 -3.41 -2.22
N ARG A 71 -7.25 -4.14 -1.13
CA ARG A 71 -8.54 -4.83 -0.99
C ARG A 71 -9.72 -3.87 -1.14
N GLN A 72 -9.69 -2.75 -0.43
CA GLN A 72 -10.78 -1.78 -0.43
C GLN A 72 -10.96 -1.12 -1.80
N ALA A 73 -9.87 -0.81 -2.48
CA ALA A 73 -9.92 -0.24 -3.82
C ALA A 73 -10.51 -1.22 -4.85
N PHE A 74 -10.16 -2.51 -4.79
CA PHE A 74 -10.80 -3.54 -5.63
C PHE A 74 -12.28 -3.68 -5.32
N ASN A 75 -12.66 -3.76 -4.04
CA ASN A 75 -14.06 -3.86 -3.65
C ASN A 75 -14.88 -2.64 -4.11
N LYS A 76 -14.30 -1.43 -4.04
CA LYS A 76 -14.93 -0.22 -4.56
C LYS A 76 -15.01 -0.20 -6.08
N ALA A 77 -13.98 -0.68 -6.77
CA ALA A 77 -14.02 -0.80 -8.23
C ALA A 77 -15.14 -1.75 -8.69
N THR A 78 -15.34 -2.88 -7.99
CA THR A 78 -16.47 -3.78 -8.24
C THR A 78 -17.81 -3.11 -7.95
N LEU A 79 -17.95 -2.43 -6.80
CA LEU A 79 -19.18 -1.71 -6.45
C LEU A 79 -19.55 -0.63 -7.49
N TRP A 80 -18.55 0.01 -8.10
CA TRP A 80 -18.74 1.03 -9.13
C TRP A 80 -18.87 0.47 -10.55
N GLY A 81 -18.88 -0.86 -10.74
CA GLY A 81 -18.95 -1.49 -12.06
C GLY A 81 -17.71 -1.28 -12.93
N ILE A 82 -16.56 -0.92 -12.34
CA ILE A 82 -15.29 -0.67 -13.05
C ILE A 82 -14.48 -1.95 -13.21
N TYR A 83 -14.68 -2.90 -12.31
CA TYR A 83 -13.93 -4.15 -12.26
C TYR A 83 -14.86 -5.32 -12.00
N GLU A 84 -14.74 -6.33 -12.85
CA GLU A 84 -15.42 -7.61 -12.71
C GLU A 84 -14.37 -8.69 -12.48
N GLY A 85 -14.62 -9.55 -11.49
CA GLY A 85 -13.70 -10.61 -11.08
C GLY A 85 -13.39 -10.60 -9.59
N GLU A 86 -12.58 -11.56 -9.19
CA GLU A 86 -12.20 -11.71 -7.79
C GLU A 86 -11.14 -10.70 -7.37
N ASN A 87 -11.21 -10.28 -6.11
CA ASN A 87 -10.19 -9.43 -5.50
C ASN A 87 -8.91 -10.24 -5.24
N PRO A 88 -7.75 -9.90 -5.82
CA PRO A 88 -6.52 -10.70 -5.69
C PRO A 88 -6.02 -10.82 -4.24
N VAL A 89 -6.46 -9.94 -3.34
CA VAL A 89 -6.12 -10.00 -1.91
C VAL A 89 -6.73 -11.23 -1.22
N THR A 90 -7.83 -11.81 -1.74
CA THR A 90 -8.44 -13.01 -1.13
C THR A 90 -7.60 -14.26 -1.32
N LYS A 91 -6.74 -14.27 -2.35
CA LYS A 91 -5.88 -15.41 -2.72
C LYS A 91 -4.52 -15.41 -2.02
N ILE A 92 -4.23 -14.43 -1.16
CA ILE A 92 -2.94 -14.30 -0.48
C ILE A 92 -3.06 -14.50 1.04
N LYS A 93 -2.04 -15.14 1.62
CA LYS A 93 -1.93 -15.27 3.08
C LYS A 93 -1.55 -13.92 3.69
N LYS A 94 -2.43 -13.39 4.55
CA LYS A 94 -2.16 -12.15 5.29
C LYS A 94 -1.00 -12.37 6.28
N PRO A 95 -0.07 -11.43 6.40
CA PRO A 95 1.02 -11.57 7.36
C PRO A 95 0.44 -11.50 8.78
N LYS A 96 0.73 -12.53 9.59
CA LYS A 96 0.32 -12.60 11.00
C LYS A 96 1.45 -12.07 11.87
N LYS A 97 1.12 -11.30 12.91
CA LYS A 97 2.08 -10.98 13.98
C LYS A 97 2.38 -12.29 14.71
N ILE A 98 3.65 -12.69 14.80
CA ILE A 98 4.05 -13.78 15.69
C ILE A 98 4.04 -13.18 17.09
N THR A 99 3.13 -13.63 17.95
CA THR A 99 3.12 -13.25 19.37
C THR A 99 4.17 -14.11 20.06
N GLY A 100 5.26 -13.51 20.57
CA GLY A 100 6.31 -14.22 21.32
C GLY A 100 7.75 -13.94 20.89
N ALA A 101 7.98 -13.40 19.70
CA ALA A 101 9.25 -12.82 19.33
C ALA A 101 9.00 -11.38 18.90
N SER A 102 9.57 -10.43 19.62
CA SER A 102 9.96 -9.14 19.07
C SER A 102 10.89 -9.44 17.89
N GLY A 103 10.30 -9.75 16.74
CA GLY A 103 10.99 -10.02 15.49
C GLY A 103 11.64 -8.73 15.04
N PHE A 104 12.80 -8.47 15.62
CA PHE A 104 13.82 -7.58 15.09
C PHE A 104 14.07 -8.08 13.66
N TYR A 105 13.45 -7.43 12.68
CA TYR A 105 13.87 -7.58 11.30
C TYR A 105 15.19 -6.83 11.22
N PRO A 106 16.34 -7.52 11.06
CA PRO A 106 17.60 -6.83 10.93
C PRO A 106 17.47 -5.89 9.73
N LEU A 107 17.61 -4.58 9.98
CA LEU A 107 17.74 -3.57 8.94
C LEU A 107 19.02 -3.90 8.18
N LYS A 108 18.94 -4.79 7.19
CA LYS A 108 20.03 -4.99 6.24
C LYS A 108 20.23 -3.63 5.58
N LYS A 109 21.41 -3.02 5.77
CA LYS A 109 21.80 -1.77 5.12
C LYS A 109 21.58 -1.94 3.62
N HIS A 110 20.49 -1.40 3.08
CA HIS A 110 20.16 -1.48 1.65
C HIS A 110 20.03 -0.08 1.05
N LYS A 111 20.42 0.01 -0.23
CA LYS A 111 20.42 1.19 -1.08
C LYS A 111 19.14 2.01 -0.87
N PRO A 112 19.23 3.33 -0.66
CA PRO A 112 18.05 4.15 -0.44
C PRO A 112 17.27 4.25 -1.75
N PHE A 113 16.24 3.41 -1.90
CA PHE A 113 15.18 3.63 -2.89
C PHE A 113 14.44 4.96 -2.60
N TYR A 114 14.58 5.49 -1.37
CA TYR A 114 13.93 6.68 -0.84
C TYR A 114 14.61 8.02 -1.18
N ARG A 115 15.75 8.05 -1.89
CA ARG A 115 16.48 9.32 -2.13
C ARG A 115 15.67 10.37 -2.91
N ASN A 116 14.59 9.98 -3.57
CA ASN A 116 13.68 10.89 -4.29
C ASN A 116 12.33 11.12 -3.59
N ALA A 117 11.88 10.20 -2.72
CA ALA A 117 10.57 10.32 -2.04
C ALA A 117 10.57 11.31 -0.87
N GLU A 118 11.72 11.49 -0.21
CA GLU A 118 11.89 12.49 0.87
C GLU A 118 11.93 13.92 0.33
N LYS A 119 12.41 14.13 -0.90
CA LYS A 119 12.35 15.45 -1.55
C LYS A 119 10.90 15.86 -1.87
N GLU A 120 10.04 14.92 -2.22
CA GLU A 120 8.61 15.16 -2.43
C GLU A 120 7.83 15.25 -1.12
N ALA A 121 8.15 14.44 -0.10
CA ALA A 121 7.52 14.52 1.21
C ALA A 121 7.92 15.79 2.00
N GLY A 122 9.17 16.24 1.86
CA GLY A 122 9.66 17.51 2.39
C GLY A 122 8.99 18.73 1.74
N SER A 123 8.47 18.59 0.52
CA SER A 123 7.64 19.62 -0.11
C SER A 123 6.28 19.78 0.57
N PHE A 124 5.74 18.74 1.22
CA PHE A 124 4.42 18.79 1.84
C PHE A 124 4.44 19.41 3.26
N MET A 125 5.54 19.26 4.00
CA MET A 125 5.74 19.99 5.26
C MET A 125 5.89 21.50 5.07
N LYS A 126 6.15 21.97 3.84
CA LYS A 126 6.18 23.39 3.49
C LYS A 126 4.81 24.04 3.30
N TYR A 127 3.72 23.25 3.31
CA TYR A 127 2.34 23.72 3.17
C TYR A 127 1.50 23.52 4.45
N ILE A 128 2.14 23.25 5.59
CA ILE A 128 1.51 23.17 6.92
C ILE A 128 2.23 24.10 7.91
N PHE A 129 2.52 25.32 7.47
CA PHE A 129 2.75 26.50 8.31
C PHE A 129 2.20 27.71 7.57
#